data_AF-A0A2W4LI14-F1
#
_entry.id   AF-A0A2W4LI14-F1
#
_cell.length_a   1.000
_cell.length_b   1.000
_cell.length_c   1.000
_cell.angle_alpha   90.00
_cell.angle_beta   90.00
_cell.angle_gamma   90.00
#
_symmetry.space_group_name_H-M   'P 1'
#
loop_
_entity.id
_entity.type
_entity.pdbx_description
1 polymer ?
#
loop_
_entity_poly.entity_id
_entity_poly.type
_entity_poly.pdbx_seq_one_letter_code
_entity_poly.pdbx_strand_id
1 'polypeptide(L)'
;MISDRQTAPGIDPSLADLMANAHGTLRDALGALRNLAQLLQSRMVAPKSLASVLPDALEACGPMRISTYTLLDALGTKSTVLPARAALEAFFSPRLAELEAALAEAMKRPLGAAARLKLEEVVLQTSFEFDAGRELLQMLEDAAFGRTIRVDPCDLVRAFARPPSVHAEGREVVCAIMSTHDFGEEIEINPRMAVTLVTLGIELVGRRAGSGEPNLSISGYGSPVCTIRIKRKPLATGEPLLLTSRGIIQPTVPCLRAAAELSGGRLEWDEASSTFSLSYANESVSRCSETA
;
A
#
# COMPACT_ATOMS: atom_id res chain seq x y z
N MET A 1 28.77 25.41 -10.65
CA MET A 1 28.79 23.93 -10.59
C MET A 1 27.46 23.45 -11.10
N ILE A 2 27.44 22.79 -12.27
CA ILE A 2 26.21 22.21 -12.82
C ILE A 2 25.99 20.94 -12.01
N SER A 3 25.03 20.97 -11.09
CA SER A 3 24.62 19.77 -10.36
C SER A 3 24.11 18.77 -11.41
N ASP A 4 24.87 17.70 -11.63
CA ASP A 4 24.48 16.58 -12.48
C ASP A 4 23.08 16.14 -12.04
N ARG A 5 22.06 16.49 -12.82
CA ARG A 5 20.73 15.91 -12.68
C ARG A 5 20.93 14.42 -12.91
N GLN A 6 20.96 13.65 -11.83
CA GLN A 6 20.85 12.19 -11.91
C GLN A 6 19.50 11.89 -12.57
N THR A 7 19.52 11.71 -13.88
CA THR A 7 18.45 11.02 -14.58
C THR A 7 18.25 9.70 -13.85
N ALA A 8 17.04 9.49 -13.34
CA ALA A 8 16.66 8.24 -12.71
C ALA A 8 17.22 7.08 -13.55
N PRO A 9 17.89 6.09 -12.93
CA PRO A 9 18.46 4.96 -13.66
C PRO A 9 17.34 4.37 -14.52
N GLY A 10 17.51 4.43 -15.84
CA GLY A 10 16.53 3.89 -16.76
C GLY A 10 16.33 2.42 -16.43
N ILE A 11 15.08 2.04 -16.14
CA ILE A 11 14.73 0.63 -15.96
C ILE A 11 15.07 -0.07 -17.27
N ASP A 12 15.74 -1.21 -17.19
CA ASP A 12 15.92 -2.09 -18.35
C ASP A 12 14.53 -2.39 -18.97
N PRO A 13 14.30 -2.10 -20.26
CA PRO A 13 13.01 -2.36 -20.91
C PRO A 13 12.52 -3.80 -20.71
N SER A 14 13.43 -4.78 -20.67
CA SER A 14 13.08 -6.18 -20.44
C SER A 14 12.52 -6.43 -19.04
N LEU A 15 13.07 -5.73 -18.03
CA LEU A 15 12.58 -5.77 -16.66
C LEU A 15 11.22 -5.09 -16.55
N ALA A 16 11.03 -3.96 -17.22
CA ALA A 16 9.75 -3.25 -17.23
C ALA A 16 8.63 -4.12 -17.83
N ASP A 17 8.90 -4.81 -18.95
CA ASP A 17 7.95 -5.73 -19.58
C ASP A 17 7.63 -6.94 -18.68
N LEU A 18 8.65 -7.50 -18.01
CA LEU A 18 8.48 -8.59 -17.07
C LEU A 18 7.57 -8.19 -15.90
N MET A 19 7.81 -7.02 -15.29
CA MET A 19 6.99 -6.51 -14.19
C MET A 19 5.56 -6.22 -14.64
N ALA A 20 5.37 -5.60 -15.81
CA ALA A 20 4.04 -5.34 -16.35
C ALA A 20 3.23 -6.62 -16.55
N ASN A 21 3.84 -7.67 -17.10
CA ASN A 21 3.22 -8.98 -17.27
C ASN A 21 2.88 -9.66 -15.93
N ALA A 22 3.79 -9.55 -14.95
CA ALA A 22 3.55 -10.09 -13.60
C ALA A 22 2.39 -9.37 -12.91
N HIS A 23 2.30 -8.04 -13.00
CA HIS A 23 1.16 -7.26 -12.51
C HIS A 23 -0.16 -7.64 -13.17
N GLY A 24 -0.16 -7.78 -14.50
CA GLY A 24 -1.35 -8.20 -15.25
C GLY A 24 -1.87 -9.55 -14.75
N THR A 25 -0.97 -10.53 -14.67
CA THR A 25 -1.28 -11.89 -14.19
C THR A 25 -1.78 -11.89 -12.74
N LEU A 26 -1.11 -11.16 -11.84
CA LEU A 26 -1.52 -11.03 -10.45
C LEU A 26 -2.90 -10.39 -10.33
N ARG A 27 -3.16 -9.30 -11.06
CA ARG A 27 -4.46 -8.62 -11.07
C ARG A 27 -5.57 -9.55 -11.54
N ASP A 28 -5.33 -10.33 -12.59
CA ASP A 28 -6.33 -11.22 -13.17
C ASP A 28 -6.64 -12.38 -12.21
N ALA A 29 -5.62 -12.95 -11.56
CA ALA A 29 -5.80 -13.97 -10.52
C ALA A 29 -6.58 -13.45 -9.30
N LEU A 30 -6.29 -12.22 -8.84
CA LEU A 30 -7.06 -11.57 -7.78
C LEU A 30 -8.49 -11.26 -8.20
N GLY A 31 -8.71 -10.92 -9.47
CA GLY A 31 -10.05 -10.79 -10.06
C GLY A 31 -10.84 -12.10 -9.96
N ALA A 32 -10.23 -13.22 -10.31
CA ALA A 32 -10.85 -14.56 -10.17
C ALA A 32 -11.19 -14.88 -8.70
N LEU A 33 -10.29 -14.56 -7.77
CA LEU A 33 -10.52 -14.77 -6.33
C LEU A 33 -11.67 -13.93 -5.78
N ARG A 34 -11.77 -12.65 -6.18
CA ARG A 34 -12.90 -11.78 -5.82
C ARG A 34 -14.22 -12.27 -6.40
N ASN A 35 -14.22 -12.74 -7.64
CA ASN A 35 -15.41 -13.32 -8.25
C ASN A 35 -15.85 -14.58 -7.48
N LEU A 36 -14.91 -15.44 -7.09
CA LEU A 36 -15.22 -16.58 -6.22
C LEU A 36 -15.80 -16.13 -4.88
N ALA A 37 -15.23 -15.11 -4.24
CA ALA A 37 -15.74 -14.55 -2.98
C ALA A 37 -17.21 -14.10 -3.11
N GLN A 38 -17.54 -13.39 -4.18
CA GLN A 38 -18.92 -12.95 -4.47
C GLN A 38 -19.88 -14.12 -4.67
N LEU A 39 -19.44 -15.18 -5.39
CA LEU A 39 -20.23 -16.39 -5.57
C LEU A 39 -20.46 -17.12 -4.23
N LEU A 40 -19.43 -17.20 -3.39
CA LEU A 40 -19.51 -17.80 -2.06
C LEU A 40 -20.48 -17.04 -1.14
N GLN A 41 -20.54 -15.72 -1.23
CA GLN A 41 -21.49 -14.89 -0.45
C GLN A 41 -22.94 -14.95 -0.98
N SER A 42 -23.12 -15.24 -2.27
CA SER A 42 -24.45 -15.20 -2.91
C SER A 42 -25.31 -16.41 -2.57
N ARG A 43 -26.37 -16.22 -1.76
CA ARG A 43 -27.34 -17.28 -1.39
C ARG A 43 -28.05 -17.92 -2.58
N MET A 44 -28.06 -17.25 -3.73
CA MET A 44 -28.69 -17.74 -4.97
C MET A 44 -27.83 -18.76 -5.72
N VAL A 45 -26.52 -18.84 -5.42
CA VAL A 45 -25.62 -19.76 -6.12
C VAL A 45 -25.72 -21.14 -5.49
N ALA A 46 -26.14 -22.12 -6.30
CA ALA A 46 -26.25 -23.51 -5.90
C ALA A 46 -24.86 -24.15 -5.66
N PRO A 47 -24.73 -25.11 -4.72
CA PRO A 47 -23.45 -25.77 -4.44
C PRO A 47 -22.78 -26.43 -5.65
N LYS A 48 -23.57 -26.94 -6.61
CA LYS A 48 -23.05 -27.53 -7.85
C LYS A 48 -22.35 -26.50 -8.73
N SER A 49 -22.88 -25.28 -8.82
CA SER A 49 -22.28 -24.18 -9.59
C SER A 49 -21.01 -23.65 -8.92
N LEU A 50 -20.95 -23.66 -7.58
CA LEU A 50 -19.70 -23.38 -6.86
C LEU A 50 -18.65 -24.44 -7.16
N ALA A 51 -19.02 -25.71 -7.09
CA ALA A 51 -18.09 -26.81 -7.35
C ALA A 51 -17.47 -26.76 -8.76
N SER A 52 -18.18 -26.24 -9.77
CA SER A 52 -17.64 -26.11 -11.13
C SER A 52 -16.61 -24.99 -11.30
N VAL A 53 -16.57 -23.98 -10.41
CA VAL A 53 -15.60 -22.86 -10.51
C VAL A 53 -14.37 -23.02 -9.61
N LEU A 54 -14.40 -23.97 -8.65
CA LEU A 54 -13.27 -24.23 -7.76
C LEU A 54 -11.97 -24.64 -8.49
N PRO A 55 -12.01 -25.48 -9.56
CA PRO A 55 -10.79 -25.83 -10.28
C PRO A 55 -10.08 -24.60 -10.86
N ASP A 56 -10.82 -23.70 -11.50
CA ASP A 56 -10.26 -22.49 -12.11
C ASP A 56 -9.63 -21.56 -11.05
N ALA A 57 -10.28 -21.43 -9.89
CA ALA A 57 -9.75 -20.65 -8.78
C ALA A 57 -8.47 -21.27 -8.18
N LEU A 58 -8.41 -22.61 -8.09
CA LEU A 58 -7.22 -23.31 -7.65
C LEU A 58 -6.09 -23.17 -8.68
N GLU A 59 -6.39 -23.29 -9.98
CA GLU A 59 -5.41 -23.10 -11.05
C GLU A 59 -4.80 -21.70 -11.04
N ALA A 60 -5.60 -20.66 -10.71
CA ALA A 60 -5.13 -19.29 -10.59
C ALA A 60 -4.10 -19.06 -9.46
N CYS A 61 -4.00 -19.96 -8.47
CA CYS A 61 -3.03 -19.84 -7.37
C CYS A 61 -1.57 -19.99 -7.86
N GLY A 62 -1.34 -20.83 -8.87
CA GLY A 62 -0.01 -21.04 -9.46
C GLY A 62 0.55 -19.78 -10.13
N PRO A 63 -0.14 -19.18 -11.12
CA PRO A 63 0.26 -17.91 -11.73
C PRO A 63 0.40 -16.78 -10.70
N MET A 64 -0.53 -16.67 -9.74
CA MET A 64 -0.45 -15.67 -8.67
C MET A 64 0.84 -15.78 -7.86
N ARG A 65 1.24 -17.00 -7.48
CA ARG A 65 2.50 -17.27 -6.79
C ARG A 65 3.69 -16.81 -7.64
N ILE A 66 3.75 -17.26 -8.90
CA ILE A 66 4.86 -16.95 -9.81
C ILE A 66 4.99 -15.44 -9.99
N SER A 67 3.89 -14.74 -10.28
CA SER A 67 3.89 -13.28 -10.44
C SER A 67 4.33 -12.54 -9.19
N THR A 68 3.89 -12.98 -8.01
CA THR A 68 4.31 -12.37 -6.74
C THR A 68 5.82 -12.48 -6.55
N TYR A 69 6.40 -13.66 -6.77
CA TYR A 69 7.85 -13.86 -6.66
C TYR A 69 8.64 -13.10 -7.74
N THR A 70 8.13 -13.06 -8.97
CA THR A 70 8.74 -12.26 -10.04
C THR A 70 8.83 -10.77 -9.66
N LEU A 71 7.77 -10.21 -9.07
CA LEU A 71 7.76 -8.81 -8.60
C LEU A 71 8.74 -8.62 -7.44
N LEU A 72 8.77 -9.55 -6.46
CA LEU A 72 9.72 -9.50 -5.35
C LEU A 72 11.18 -9.59 -5.80
N ASP A 73 11.46 -10.43 -6.80
CA ASP A 73 12.80 -10.58 -7.38
C ASP A 73 13.19 -9.33 -8.19
N ALA A 74 12.25 -8.72 -8.91
CA ALA A 74 12.47 -7.49 -9.67
C ALA A 74 12.86 -6.29 -8.80
N LEU A 75 12.42 -6.24 -7.53
CA LEU A 75 12.87 -5.23 -6.55
C LEU A 75 14.37 -5.31 -6.25
N GLY A 76 15.02 -6.42 -6.60
CA GLY A 76 16.47 -6.61 -6.55
C GLY A 76 17.01 -6.96 -5.16
N THR A 77 18.29 -6.66 -4.96
CA THR A 77 19.09 -7.04 -3.78
C THR A 77 19.61 -5.85 -2.98
N LYS A 78 19.06 -4.64 -3.23
CA LYS A 78 19.40 -3.43 -2.46
C LYS A 78 19.13 -3.69 -0.98
N SER A 79 20.11 -3.39 -0.12
CA SER A 79 20.04 -3.66 1.33
C SER A 79 18.82 -3.02 2.01
N THR A 80 18.38 -1.85 1.52
CA THR A 80 17.18 -1.13 2.01
C THR A 80 15.88 -1.89 1.76
N VAL A 81 15.82 -2.74 0.74
CA VAL A 81 14.60 -3.46 0.33
C VAL A 81 14.54 -4.88 0.89
N LEU A 82 15.69 -5.48 1.23
CA LEU A 82 15.75 -6.86 1.72
C LEU A 82 14.79 -7.16 2.89
N PRO A 83 14.65 -6.30 3.92
CA PRO A 83 13.71 -6.55 5.01
C PRO A 83 12.25 -6.56 4.56
N ALA A 84 11.86 -5.64 3.66
CA ALA A 84 10.52 -5.56 3.12
C ALA A 84 10.20 -6.76 2.23
N ARG A 85 11.14 -7.15 1.36
CA ARG A 85 11.03 -8.34 0.51
C ARG A 85 10.84 -9.60 1.34
N ALA A 86 11.69 -9.82 2.34
CA ALA A 86 11.59 -10.99 3.23
C ALA A 86 10.26 -11.01 4.01
N ALA A 87 9.78 -9.86 4.47
CA ALA A 87 8.50 -9.75 5.16
C ALA A 87 7.31 -10.07 4.23
N LEU A 88 7.34 -9.59 2.98
CA LEU A 88 6.31 -9.89 1.98
C LEU A 88 6.33 -11.38 1.59
N GLU A 89 7.51 -11.95 1.35
CA GLU A 89 7.66 -13.38 1.06
C GLU A 89 7.12 -14.27 2.19
N ALA A 90 7.53 -13.97 3.43
CA ALA A 90 7.04 -14.66 4.63
C ALA A 90 5.53 -14.48 4.85
N PHE A 91 4.93 -13.42 4.31
CA PHE A 91 3.50 -13.17 4.36
C PHE A 91 2.73 -13.92 3.27
N PHE A 92 3.13 -13.79 1.99
CA PHE A 92 2.41 -14.38 0.86
C PHE A 92 2.48 -15.91 0.83
N SER A 93 3.65 -16.49 1.11
CA SER A 93 3.88 -17.93 0.98
C SER A 93 2.90 -18.79 1.80
N PRO A 94 2.76 -18.60 3.13
CA PRO A 94 1.83 -19.39 3.91
C PRO A 94 0.36 -19.15 3.55
N ARG A 95 -0.02 -17.94 3.13
CA ARG A 95 -1.41 -17.62 2.76
C ARG A 95 -1.82 -18.22 1.43
N LEU A 96 -0.91 -18.25 0.45
CA LEU A 96 -1.14 -18.99 -0.79
C LEU A 96 -1.30 -20.49 -0.52
N ALA A 97 -0.46 -21.06 0.35
CA ALA A 97 -0.58 -22.47 0.72
C ALA A 97 -1.91 -22.78 1.46
N GLU A 98 -2.35 -21.90 2.35
CA GLU A 98 -3.62 -22.01 3.05
C GLU A 98 -4.82 -21.94 2.09
N LEU A 99 -4.81 -20.97 1.16
CA LEU A 99 -5.84 -20.82 0.14
C LEU A 99 -5.92 -22.05 -0.77
N GLU A 100 -4.77 -22.52 -1.29
CA GLU A 100 -4.72 -23.72 -2.11
C GLU A 100 -5.25 -24.95 -1.38
N ALA A 101 -4.85 -25.14 -0.11
CA ALA A 101 -5.33 -26.25 0.70
C ALA A 101 -6.85 -26.17 0.94
N ALA A 102 -7.39 -24.98 1.20
CA ALA A 102 -8.82 -24.76 1.39
C ALA A 102 -9.63 -25.06 0.11
N LEU A 103 -9.16 -24.57 -1.04
CA LEU A 103 -9.77 -24.83 -2.35
C LEU A 103 -9.71 -26.33 -2.70
N ALA A 104 -8.55 -26.95 -2.55
CA ALA A 104 -8.37 -28.38 -2.84
C ALA A 104 -9.24 -29.27 -1.94
N GLU A 105 -9.41 -28.92 -0.66
CA GLU A 105 -10.31 -29.66 0.24
C GLU A 105 -11.78 -29.49 -0.15
N ALA A 106 -12.18 -28.27 -0.52
CA ALA A 106 -13.53 -27.97 -0.99
C ALA A 106 -13.89 -28.74 -2.28
N MET A 107 -12.91 -29.08 -3.12
CA MET A 107 -13.11 -29.88 -4.33
C MET A 107 -13.37 -31.37 -4.06
N LYS A 108 -12.95 -31.91 -2.91
CA LYS A 108 -13.06 -33.36 -2.62
C LYS A 108 -14.45 -33.81 -2.21
N ARG A 109 -15.33 -32.87 -1.79
CA ARG A 109 -16.62 -33.19 -1.18
C ARG A 109 -17.71 -32.21 -1.64
N PRO A 110 -18.99 -32.61 -1.63
CA PRO A 110 -20.08 -31.67 -1.84
C PRO A 110 -20.01 -30.49 -0.87
N LEU A 111 -20.13 -29.27 -1.39
CA LEU A 111 -20.02 -28.03 -0.61
C LEU A 111 -21.27 -27.79 0.26
N GLY A 112 -21.34 -28.47 1.41
CA GLY A 112 -22.36 -28.20 2.43
C GLY A 112 -22.19 -26.80 3.05
N ALA A 113 -23.20 -26.34 3.78
CA ALA A 113 -23.23 -24.98 4.35
C ALA A 113 -22.00 -24.64 5.21
N ALA A 114 -21.55 -25.57 6.08
CA ALA A 114 -20.39 -25.36 6.93
C ALA A 114 -19.07 -25.28 6.13
N ALA A 115 -18.91 -26.14 5.10
CA ALA A 115 -17.74 -26.12 4.24
C ALA A 115 -17.69 -24.84 3.38
N ARG A 116 -18.85 -24.38 2.89
CA ARG A 116 -18.99 -23.11 2.18
C ARG A 116 -18.58 -21.93 3.04
N LEU A 117 -19.10 -21.84 4.27
CA LEU A 117 -18.78 -20.74 5.18
C LEU A 117 -17.28 -20.69 5.52
N LYS A 118 -16.66 -21.86 5.77
CA LYS A 118 -15.22 -21.94 6.02
C LYS A 118 -14.39 -21.49 4.80
N LEU A 119 -14.78 -21.91 3.61
CA LEU A 119 -14.11 -21.49 2.38
C LEU A 119 -14.30 -19.98 2.13
N GLU A 120 -15.50 -19.46 2.36
CA GLU A 120 -15.82 -18.03 2.26
C GLU A 120 -14.91 -17.19 3.16
N GLU A 121 -14.74 -17.59 4.43
CA GLU A 121 -13.85 -16.92 5.37
C GLU A 121 -12.40 -16.85 4.85
N VAL A 122 -11.83 -17.98 4.43
CA VAL A 122 -10.47 -18.04 3.90
C VAL A 122 -10.32 -17.20 2.63
N VAL A 123 -11.26 -17.31 1.69
CA VAL A 123 -11.22 -16.60 0.41
C VAL A 123 -11.35 -15.09 0.61
N LEU A 124 -12.27 -14.63 1.48
CA LEU A 124 -12.45 -13.20 1.77
C LEU A 124 -11.22 -12.60 2.44
N GLN A 125 -10.71 -13.27 3.48
CA GLN A 125 -9.52 -12.82 4.19
C GLN A 125 -8.32 -12.74 3.24
N THR A 126 -8.07 -13.81 2.48
CA THR A 126 -6.92 -13.89 1.57
C THR A 126 -7.04 -12.89 0.42
N SER A 127 -8.25 -12.68 -0.12
CA SER A 127 -8.46 -11.67 -1.17
C SER A 127 -8.13 -10.27 -0.69
N PHE A 128 -8.56 -9.89 0.53
CA PHE A 128 -8.21 -8.61 1.13
C PHE A 128 -6.70 -8.51 1.36
N GLU A 129 -6.09 -9.53 1.94
CA GLU A 129 -4.67 -9.56 2.27
C GLU A 129 -3.78 -9.44 1.03
N PHE A 130 -4.11 -10.14 -0.06
CA PHE A 130 -3.34 -10.06 -1.31
C PHE A 130 -3.54 -8.74 -2.05
N ASP A 131 -4.72 -8.13 -1.96
CA ASP A 131 -4.94 -6.79 -2.48
C ASP A 131 -4.06 -5.76 -1.76
N ALA A 132 -4.03 -5.81 -0.42
CA ALA A 132 -3.14 -4.97 0.38
C ALA A 132 -1.66 -5.24 0.07
N GLY A 133 -1.28 -6.51 -0.07
CA GLY A 133 0.09 -6.91 -0.44
C GLY A 133 0.51 -6.40 -1.83
N ARG A 134 -0.40 -6.45 -2.82
CA ARG A 134 -0.16 -5.89 -4.16
C ARG A 134 0.07 -4.37 -4.12
N GLU A 135 -0.70 -3.64 -3.30
CA GLU A 135 -0.48 -2.20 -3.13
C GLU A 135 0.86 -1.89 -2.46
N LEU A 136 1.33 -2.73 -1.52
CA LEU A 136 2.68 -2.59 -0.94
C LEU A 136 3.79 -2.86 -1.98
N LEU A 137 3.62 -3.88 -2.84
CA LEU A 137 4.54 -4.14 -3.94
C LEU A 137 4.61 -2.95 -4.91
N GLN A 138 3.46 -2.46 -5.37
CA GLN A 138 3.39 -1.30 -6.25
C GLN A 138 4.07 -0.06 -5.63
N MET A 139 3.89 0.17 -4.33
CA MET A 139 4.54 1.28 -3.63
C MET A 139 6.07 1.13 -3.62
N LEU A 140 6.59 -0.08 -3.37
CA LEU A 140 8.03 -0.34 -3.39
C LEU A 140 8.62 -0.15 -4.80
N GLU A 141 7.89 -0.55 -5.83
CA GLU A 141 8.28 -0.31 -7.22
C GLU A 141 8.26 1.17 -7.59
N ASP A 142 7.20 1.89 -7.20
CA ASP A 142 7.10 3.33 -7.38
C ASP A 142 8.24 4.07 -6.67
N ALA A 143 8.68 3.57 -5.51
CA ALA A 143 9.83 4.09 -4.77
C ALA A 143 11.18 3.74 -5.45
N ALA A 144 11.31 2.53 -5.98
CA ALA A 144 12.57 2.03 -6.54
C ALA A 144 12.84 2.55 -7.96
N PHE A 145 11.78 2.74 -8.75
CA PHE A 145 11.87 2.95 -10.19
C PHE A 145 11.03 4.12 -10.70
N GLY A 146 10.12 4.65 -9.88
CA GLY A 146 9.23 5.72 -10.30
C GLY A 146 9.94 7.06 -10.39
N ARG A 147 9.40 7.92 -11.26
CA ARG A 147 9.92 9.27 -11.44
C ARG A 147 9.62 10.14 -10.22
N THR A 148 10.65 10.79 -9.70
CA THR A 148 10.51 11.83 -8.68
C THR A 148 10.19 13.18 -9.33
N ILE A 149 9.38 13.97 -8.65
CA ILE A 149 9.13 15.36 -8.97
C ILE A 149 9.12 16.18 -7.67
N ARG A 150 9.33 17.49 -7.79
CA ARG A 150 9.14 18.40 -6.67
C ARG A 150 7.66 18.63 -6.44
N VAL A 151 7.23 18.46 -5.21
CA VAL A 151 5.83 18.67 -4.80
C VAL A 151 5.79 19.35 -3.44
N ASP A 152 4.78 20.20 -3.24
CA ASP A 152 4.37 20.64 -1.92
C ASP A 152 3.60 19.49 -1.24
N PRO A 153 4.04 19.00 -0.06
CA PRO A 153 3.37 17.91 0.63
C PRO A 153 1.90 18.18 0.96
N CYS A 154 1.53 19.44 1.25
CA CYS A 154 0.15 19.81 1.53
C CYS A 154 -0.70 19.66 0.26
N ASP A 155 -0.21 20.19 -0.87
CA ASP A 155 -0.93 20.11 -2.15
C ASP A 155 -1.01 18.66 -2.64
N LEU A 156 0.05 17.89 -2.42
CA LEU A 156 0.07 16.46 -2.73
C LEU A 156 -1.03 15.72 -1.96
N VAL A 157 -1.17 15.94 -0.66
CA VAL A 157 -2.20 15.26 0.14
C VAL A 157 -3.60 15.72 -0.28
N ARG A 158 -3.80 17.02 -0.53
CA ARG A 158 -5.09 17.57 -1.01
C ARG A 158 -5.50 17.03 -2.37
N ALA A 159 -4.57 16.92 -3.31
CA ALA A 159 -4.86 16.46 -4.68
C ALA A 159 -5.40 15.03 -4.72
N PHE A 160 -5.12 14.22 -3.69
CA PHE A 160 -5.58 12.83 -3.58
C PHE A 160 -6.68 12.64 -2.53
N ALA A 161 -7.01 13.68 -1.77
CA ALA A 161 -8.17 13.69 -0.90
C ALA A 161 -9.44 13.76 -1.75
N ARG A 162 -10.42 12.91 -1.42
CA ARG A 162 -11.71 12.93 -2.09
C ARG A 162 -12.56 14.07 -1.53
N PRO A 163 -13.35 14.75 -2.39
CA PRO A 163 -14.35 15.67 -1.89
C PRO A 163 -15.37 14.90 -1.02
N PRO A 164 -15.85 15.48 0.10
CA PRO A 164 -16.81 14.84 1.00
C PRO A 164 -18.13 14.40 0.35
N SER A 165 -18.44 14.96 -0.83
CA SER A 165 -19.68 14.68 -1.55
C SER A 165 -19.69 13.34 -2.31
N VAL A 166 -18.52 12.74 -2.58
CA VAL A 166 -18.45 11.51 -3.38
C VAL A 166 -18.54 10.29 -2.46
N HIS A 167 -19.75 9.75 -2.33
CA HIS A 167 -19.96 8.44 -1.71
C HIS A 167 -19.34 7.38 -2.63
N ALA A 168 -18.22 6.82 -2.19
CA ALA A 168 -17.60 5.73 -2.91
C ALA A 168 -18.30 4.43 -2.52
N GLU A 169 -19.24 3.98 -3.34
CA GLU A 169 -19.86 2.67 -3.16
C GLU A 169 -18.76 1.59 -3.12
N GLY A 170 -18.67 0.89 -2.00
CA GLY A 170 -17.86 -0.31 -1.84
C GLY A 170 -16.37 -0.12 -1.54
N ARG A 171 -15.86 1.09 -1.28
CA ARG A 171 -14.49 1.26 -0.74
C ARG A 171 -14.50 1.89 0.63
N GLU A 172 -13.81 1.26 1.57
CA GLU A 172 -13.56 1.86 2.88
C GLU A 172 -12.79 3.17 2.71
N VAL A 173 -13.23 4.19 3.45
CA VAL A 173 -12.60 5.52 3.47
C VAL A 173 -11.93 5.70 4.82
N VAL A 174 -10.74 6.29 4.79
CA VAL A 174 -9.96 6.64 5.97
C VAL A 174 -10.04 8.14 6.16
N CYS A 175 -10.42 8.56 7.36
CA CYS A 175 -10.57 9.96 7.72
C CYS A 175 -9.37 10.46 8.53
N ALA A 176 -8.89 11.65 8.21
CA ALA A 176 -7.90 12.37 9.01
C ALA A 176 -8.19 13.87 9.01
N ILE A 177 -7.62 14.61 9.95
CA ILE A 177 -7.63 16.07 9.95
C ILE A 177 -6.24 16.58 9.62
N MET A 178 -6.11 17.43 8.60
CA MET A 178 -4.86 18.07 8.25
C MET A 178 -4.72 19.43 8.93
N SER A 179 -3.66 19.60 9.72
CA SER A 179 -3.26 20.87 10.29
C SER A 179 -2.00 21.35 9.57
N THR A 180 -2.13 22.39 8.73
CA THR A 180 -1.01 23.03 8.06
C THR A 180 -0.54 24.23 8.88
N HIS A 181 0.74 24.27 9.23
CA HIS A 181 1.34 25.40 9.94
C HIS A 181 2.20 26.26 9.02
N ASP A 182 2.74 25.68 7.95
CA ASP A 182 3.66 26.32 7.01
C ASP A 182 3.30 25.96 5.55
N PHE A 183 3.66 26.82 4.59
CA PHE A 183 3.40 26.65 3.15
C PHE A 183 4.67 26.84 2.33
N GLY A 184 4.73 26.20 1.15
CA GLY A 184 5.81 26.43 0.17
C GLY A 184 7.06 25.58 0.40
N GLU A 185 6.94 24.49 1.16
CA GLU A 185 7.98 23.47 1.27
C GLU A 185 7.90 22.54 0.07
N GLU A 186 9.00 22.34 -0.64
CA GLU A 186 9.07 21.38 -1.74
C GLU A 186 9.97 20.22 -1.36
N ILE A 187 9.47 18.99 -1.57
CA ILE A 187 10.26 17.77 -1.46
C ILE A 187 10.31 17.08 -2.82
N GLU A 188 11.45 16.47 -3.15
CA GLU A 188 11.58 15.64 -4.35
C GLU A 188 11.17 14.20 -4.05
N ILE A 189 10.04 13.77 -4.59
CA ILE A 189 9.44 12.47 -4.26
C ILE A 189 8.57 11.94 -5.40
N ASN A 190 8.32 10.63 -5.44
CA ASN A 190 7.26 10.07 -6.30
C ASN A 190 5.88 10.35 -5.64
N PRO A 191 4.97 11.09 -6.31
CA PRO A 191 3.65 11.44 -5.76
C PRO A 191 2.79 10.25 -5.37
N ARG A 192 2.79 9.17 -6.18
CA ARG A 192 1.95 7.98 -5.95
C ARG A 192 2.39 7.22 -4.72
N MET A 193 3.70 7.03 -4.58
CA MET A 193 4.31 6.41 -3.41
C MET A 193 4.06 7.28 -2.17
N ALA A 194 4.27 8.59 -2.23
CA ALA A 194 4.07 9.50 -1.11
C ALA A 194 2.64 9.47 -0.55
N VAL A 195 1.63 9.52 -1.44
CA VAL A 195 0.22 9.40 -1.05
C VAL A 195 -0.06 8.05 -0.41
N THR A 196 0.55 6.97 -0.92
CA THR A 196 0.42 5.63 -0.35
C THR A 196 1.03 5.57 1.05
N LEU A 197 2.24 6.12 1.25
CA LEU A 197 2.89 6.22 2.55
C LEU A 197 2.03 6.99 3.56
N VAL A 198 1.51 8.15 3.17
CA VAL A 198 0.64 8.98 4.01
C VAL A 198 -0.66 8.25 4.36
N THR A 199 -1.32 7.63 3.37
CA THR A 199 -2.58 6.91 3.58
C THR A 199 -2.41 5.75 4.56
N LEU A 200 -1.38 4.93 4.36
CA LEU A 200 -1.08 3.81 5.25
C LEU A 200 -0.62 4.29 6.64
N GLY A 201 0.10 5.41 6.72
CA GLY A 201 0.42 6.07 7.98
C GLY A 201 -0.83 6.51 8.75
N ILE A 202 -1.82 7.07 8.07
CA ILE A 202 -3.11 7.44 8.68
C ILE A 202 -3.86 6.19 9.15
N GLU A 203 -3.90 5.12 8.35
CA GLU A 203 -4.53 3.85 8.75
C GLU A 203 -3.85 3.20 9.97
N LEU A 204 -2.51 3.20 10.03
CA LEU A 204 -1.75 2.68 11.18
C LEU A 204 -2.12 3.42 12.47
N VAL A 205 -2.20 4.75 12.42
CA VAL A 205 -2.61 5.59 13.55
C VAL A 205 -4.11 5.42 13.85
N GLY A 206 -4.93 5.26 12.82
CA GLY A 206 -6.38 5.12 12.91
C GLY A 206 -6.85 3.77 13.46
N ARG A 207 -6.14 2.66 13.24
CA ARG A 207 -6.54 1.34 13.74
C ARG A 207 -6.42 1.19 15.26
N ARG A 208 -5.59 1.99 15.92
CA ARG A 208 -5.34 1.86 17.36
C ARG A 208 -6.50 2.42 18.19
N ALA A 209 -6.86 1.70 19.24
CA ALA A 209 -7.83 2.18 20.22
C ALA A 209 -7.26 3.42 20.93
N GLY A 210 -8.00 4.53 20.86
CA GLY A 210 -7.60 5.78 21.47
C GLY A 210 -8.65 6.86 21.22
N SER A 211 -8.68 7.88 22.08
CA SER A 211 -9.54 9.04 21.89
C SER A 211 -8.96 9.98 20.83
N GLY A 212 -9.82 10.54 19.98
CA GLY A 212 -9.45 11.55 18.98
C GLY A 212 -9.25 10.99 17.57
N GLU A 213 -9.05 11.88 16.61
CA GLU A 213 -8.94 11.54 15.20
C GLU A 213 -7.47 11.54 14.76
N PRO A 214 -7.08 10.75 13.73
CA PRO A 214 -5.77 10.88 13.10
C PRO A 214 -5.58 12.32 12.61
N ASN A 215 -4.53 12.98 13.07
CA ASN A 215 -4.17 14.31 12.65
C ASN A 215 -2.84 14.28 11.90
N LEU A 216 -2.87 14.76 10.65
CA LEU A 216 -1.71 14.95 9.81
C LEU A 216 -1.21 16.38 9.97
N SER A 217 0.06 16.53 10.33
CA SER A 217 0.74 17.83 10.42
C SER A 217 2.01 17.81 9.58
N ILE A 218 2.21 18.86 8.79
CA ILE A 218 3.41 19.06 7.97
C ILE A 218 4.16 20.25 8.55
N SER A 219 5.47 20.11 8.72
CA SER A 219 6.34 21.16 9.26
C SER A 219 7.75 21.04 8.71
N GLY A 220 8.35 22.15 8.31
CA GLY A 220 9.72 22.21 7.79
C GLY A 220 10.20 23.62 7.42
N TYR A 221 9.43 24.68 7.71
CA TYR A 221 9.78 26.04 7.32
C TYR A 221 11.06 26.51 8.02
N GLY A 222 12.04 26.95 7.22
CA GLY A 222 13.36 27.33 7.71
C GLY A 222 14.19 26.17 8.27
N SER A 223 13.70 24.93 8.20
CA SER A 223 14.40 23.72 8.62
C SER A 223 14.98 23.01 7.40
N PRO A 224 16.19 22.42 7.48
CA PRO A 224 16.75 21.58 6.42
C PRO A 224 15.98 20.25 6.24
N VAL A 225 14.96 20.00 7.06
CA VAL A 225 14.15 18.79 7.04
C VAL A 225 12.66 19.17 7.04
N CYS A 226 11.92 18.61 6.07
CA CYS A 226 10.46 18.61 6.04
C CYS A 226 9.98 17.32 6.75
N THR A 227 9.05 17.45 7.69
CA THR A 227 8.49 16.33 8.44
C THR A 227 6.97 16.27 8.26
N ILE A 228 6.49 15.12 7.80
CA ILE A 228 5.06 14.75 7.80
C ILE A 228 4.82 13.86 9.02
N ARG A 229 4.05 14.34 9.99
CA ARG A 229 3.73 13.62 11.22
C ARG A 229 2.26 13.32 11.30
N ILE A 230 1.92 12.08 11.65
CA ILE A 230 0.55 11.63 11.88
C ILE A 230 0.46 11.08 13.30
N LYS A 231 -0.48 11.61 14.08
CA LYS A 231 -0.77 11.15 15.45
C LYS A 231 -2.23 11.39 15.78
N ARG A 232 -2.78 10.68 16.76
CA ARG A 232 -4.14 10.99 17.25
C ARG A 232 -4.14 12.30 18.04
N LYS A 233 -5.13 13.16 17.79
CA LYS A 233 -5.40 14.35 18.60
C LYS A 233 -6.87 14.39 19.03
N PRO A 234 -7.17 14.46 20.34
CA PRO A 234 -8.51 14.77 20.81
C PRO A 234 -8.78 16.24 20.45
N LEU A 235 -9.74 16.50 19.56
CA LEU A 235 -10.05 17.84 19.01
C LEU A 235 -9.02 18.35 17.99
N ALA A 236 -8.67 17.53 17.02
CA ALA A 236 -7.90 18.00 15.87
C ALA A 236 -8.69 19.11 15.13
N THR A 237 -8.05 20.26 14.90
CA THR A 237 -8.59 21.36 14.09
C THR A 237 -7.88 21.41 12.75
N GLY A 238 -8.63 21.54 11.65
CA GLY A 238 -8.03 21.62 10.32
C GLY A 238 -8.97 21.19 9.20
N GLU A 239 -8.38 20.88 8.07
CA GLU A 239 -9.07 20.42 6.86
C GLU A 239 -9.36 18.92 6.95
N PRO A 240 -10.61 18.45 6.77
CA PRO A 240 -10.89 17.02 6.75
C PRO A 240 -10.36 16.37 5.46
N LEU A 241 -9.63 15.28 5.63
CA LEU A 241 -9.11 14.45 4.56
C LEU A 241 -9.90 13.14 4.50
N LEU A 242 -10.35 12.78 3.31
CA LEU A 242 -10.99 11.50 3.01
C LEU A 242 -10.14 10.76 1.99
N LEU A 243 -9.49 9.69 2.43
CA LEU A 243 -8.59 8.89 1.60
C LEU A 243 -9.16 7.49 1.38
N THR A 244 -8.82 6.87 0.26
CA THR A 244 -9.23 5.48 0.01
C THR A 244 -8.38 4.55 0.86
N SER A 245 -9.02 3.70 1.67
CA SER A 245 -8.34 2.66 2.45
C SER A 245 -7.58 1.72 1.51
N ARG A 246 -6.35 1.37 1.92
CA ARG A 246 -5.45 0.45 1.22
C ARG A 246 -5.29 -0.87 1.99
N GLY A 247 -5.65 -0.87 3.27
CA GLY A 247 -5.55 -2.04 4.13
C GLY A 247 -4.17 -2.19 4.75
N ILE A 248 -4.14 -2.45 6.05
CA ILE A 248 -2.91 -2.76 6.80
C ILE A 248 -2.82 -4.26 7.01
N ILE A 249 -1.68 -4.81 6.58
CA ILE A 249 -1.27 -6.20 6.78
C ILE A 249 0.07 -6.24 7.52
N GLN A 250 0.47 -7.41 7.98
CA GLN A 250 1.69 -7.57 8.79
C GLN A 250 2.97 -6.97 8.15
N PRO A 251 3.25 -7.11 6.82
CA PRO A 251 4.45 -6.53 6.22
C PRO A 251 4.36 -5.02 5.95
N THR A 252 3.28 -4.32 6.33
CA THR A 252 3.12 -2.89 6.02
C THR A 252 4.28 -2.04 6.54
N VAL A 253 4.63 -2.11 7.83
CA VAL A 253 5.68 -1.26 8.42
C VAL A 253 7.05 -1.42 7.75
N PRO A 254 7.61 -2.64 7.56
CA PRO A 254 8.89 -2.78 6.86
C PRO A 254 8.84 -2.28 5.40
N CYS A 255 7.72 -2.46 4.70
CA CYS A 255 7.55 -1.92 3.35
C CYS A 255 7.52 -0.39 3.32
N LEU A 256 6.84 0.25 4.28
CA LEU A 256 6.81 1.72 4.38
C LEU A 256 8.22 2.26 4.66
N ARG A 257 9.00 1.62 5.53
CA ARG A 257 10.39 2.02 5.83
C ARG A 257 11.27 1.93 4.60
N ALA A 258 11.23 0.79 3.89
CA ALA A 258 12.00 0.61 2.67
C ALA A 258 11.62 1.62 1.58
N ALA A 259 10.33 1.91 1.39
CA ALA A 259 9.87 2.92 0.43
C ALA A 259 10.31 4.34 0.81
N ALA A 260 10.26 4.70 2.10
CA ALA A 260 10.77 5.98 2.58
C ALA A 260 12.28 6.10 2.34
N GLU A 261 13.07 5.08 2.67
CA GLU A 261 14.51 5.07 2.45
C GLU A 261 14.90 5.12 0.96
N LEU A 262 14.20 4.37 0.10
CA LEU A 262 14.40 4.41 -1.35
C LEU A 262 14.14 5.80 -1.95
N SER A 263 13.23 6.56 -1.34
CA SER A 263 12.90 7.93 -1.74
C SER A 263 13.74 9.00 -1.04
N GLY A 264 14.84 8.62 -0.37
CA GLY A 264 15.72 9.55 0.33
C GLY A 264 15.14 10.12 1.63
N GLY A 265 14.03 9.56 2.11
CA GLY A 265 13.40 9.91 3.37
C GLY A 265 13.75 8.94 4.51
N ARG A 266 13.21 9.25 5.68
CA ARG A 266 13.29 8.40 6.87
C ARG A 266 11.90 8.23 7.48
N LEU A 267 11.55 7.00 7.82
CA LEU A 267 10.29 6.68 8.48
C LEU A 267 10.52 6.24 9.92
N GLU A 268 9.77 6.86 10.82
CA GLU A 268 9.66 6.45 12.22
C GLU A 268 8.22 6.07 12.54
N TRP A 269 8.06 4.88 13.12
CA TRP A 269 6.78 4.39 13.61
C TRP A 269 6.98 3.97 15.06
N ASP A 270 6.31 4.70 15.96
CA ASP A 270 6.22 4.37 17.37
C ASP A 270 4.84 3.79 17.66
N GLU A 271 4.80 2.48 17.86
CA GLU A 271 3.58 1.73 18.13
C GLU A 271 2.94 2.11 19.47
N ALA A 272 3.76 2.45 20.49
CA ALA A 272 3.27 2.76 21.82
C ALA A 272 2.52 4.10 21.84
N SER A 273 3.06 5.11 21.15
CA SER A 273 2.41 6.42 21.04
C SER A 273 1.46 6.54 19.85
N SER A 274 1.37 5.51 18.99
CA SER A 274 0.66 5.57 17.70
C SER A 274 1.06 6.79 16.89
N THR A 275 2.37 7.02 16.79
CA THR A 275 2.95 8.16 16.06
C THR A 275 3.68 7.65 14.83
N PHE A 276 3.29 8.17 13.69
CA PHE A 276 3.94 7.97 12.41
C PHE A 276 4.63 9.25 11.99
N SER A 277 5.88 9.18 11.52
CA SER A 277 6.62 10.34 11.04
C SER A 277 7.45 9.99 9.82
N LEU A 278 7.33 10.79 8.76
CA LEU A 278 8.18 10.77 7.58
C LEU A 278 9.02 12.05 7.57
N SER A 279 10.31 11.94 7.31
CA SER A 279 11.21 13.09 7.21
C SER A 279 12.00 13.04 5.91
N TYR A 280 12.06 14.18 5.21
CA TYR A 280 12.79 14.35 3.95
C TYR A 280 13.71 15.57 4.06
N ALA A 281 14.82 15.56 3.31
CA ALA A 281 15.65 16.76 3.16
C ALA A 281 14.83 17.87 2.49
N ASN A 282 14.89 19.08 3.04
CA ASN A 282 14.20 20.26 2.52
C ASN A 282 15.14 21.04 1.61
N GLU A 283 14.87 21.05 0.30
CA GLU A 283 15.73 21.71 -0.67
C GLU A 283 15.57 23.24 -0.71
N SER A 284 14.50 23.78 -0.13
CA SER A 284 14.22 25.22 -0.19
C SER A 284 15.24 26.05 0.60
N VAL A 285 15.76 25.49 1.70
CA VAL A 285 16.79 26.13 2.54
C VAL A 285 18.15 26.19 1.82
N SER A 286 18.49 25.17 1.02
CA SER A 286 19.77 25.11 0.31
C SER A 286 19.96 26.23 -0.72
N ARG A 287 18.87 26.78 -1.29
CA ARG A 287 18.95 27.85 -2.31
C ARG A 287 19.17 29.24 -1.72
N CYS A 288 18.65 29.49 -0.52
CA CYS A 288 18.85 30.77 0.15
C CYS A 288 20.30 30.95 0.60
N SER A 289 21.04 29.87 0.87
CA SER A 289 22.47 29.94 1.21
C SER A 289 23.41 30.13 0.02
N GLU A 290 23.00 29.80 -1.21
CA GLU A 290 23.83 29.98 -2.41
C GLU A 290 23.71 31.37 -3.06
N THR A 291 22.77 32.18 -2.59
CA THR A 291 22.49 33.52 -3.14
C THR A 291 22.84 34.67 -2.20
N ALA A 292 23.45 34.37 -1.04
CA ALA A 292 23.95 35.33 -0.06
C ALA A 292 25.49 35.34 -0.03
#